data_AF-A0A522DZ74-F1
#
_entry.id   AF-A0A522DZ74-F1
#
_cell.length_a   1.000
_cell.length_b   1.000
_cell.length_c   1.000
_cell.angle_alpha   90.00
_cell.angle_beta   90.00
_cell.angle_gamma   90.00
#
_symmetry.space_group_name_H-M   'P 1'
#
loop_
_entity.id
_entity.type
_entity.pdbx_description
1 polymer ?
#
loop_
_entity_poly.entity_id
_entity_poly.type
_entity_poly.pdbx_seq_one_letter_code
_entity_poly.pdbx_strand_id
1 'polypeptide(L)'
;IRAGLEDHFCGKLLGLPMGVDICYTNHAEADQDDMDNLLTLLGVAGCNYIMGVPGADDIMLNYQSTSFHDALYLRKVLNKRPAPEFEEWLLKQGIMDKDGNKLPVSKSHMLLQS
;
A
#
# COMPACT_ATOMS: atom_id res chain seq x y z
N ILE A 1 -1.43 -13.33 -9.73
CA ILE A 1 -1.06 -13.85 -8.39
C ILE A 1 0.30 -14.57 -8.36
N ARG A 2 0.46 -15.74 -9.01
CA ARG A 2 1.67 -16.59 -8.92
C ARG A 2 3.00 -15.83 -9.09
N ALA A 3 3.13 -15.08 -10.19
CA ALA A 3 4.36 -14.36 -10.50
C ALA A 3 4.79 -13.39 -9.38
N GLY A 4 3.84 -12.64 -8.79
CA GLY A 4 4.16 -11.72 -7.70
C GLY A 4 4.72 -12.40 -6.44
N LEU A 5 4.29 -13.63 -6.15
CA LEU A 5 4.85 -14.42 -5.05
C LEU A 5 6.24 -14.97 -5.39
N GLU A 6 6.44 -15.42 -6.62
CA GLU A 6 7.74 -15.90 -7.11
C GLU A 6 8.79 -14.77 -7.08
N ASP A 7 8.42 -13.57 -7.53
CA ASP A 7 9.28 -12.38 -7.53
C ASP A 7 9.65 -11.95 -6.10
N HIS A 8 8.66 -11.89 -5.21
CA HIS A 8 8.89 -11.58 -3.79
C HIS A 8 9.85 -12.59 -3.15
N PHE A 9 9.58 -13.89 -3.32
CA PHE A 9 10.41 -14.95 -2.76
C PHE A 9 11.84 -14.87 -3.26
N CYS A 10 12.04 -14.75 -4.58
CA CYS A 10 13.36 -14.62 -5.18
C CYS A 10 14.11 -13.40 -4.64
N GLY A 11 13.47 -12.23 -4.58
CA GLY A 11 14.07 -11.01 -4.05
C GLY A 11 14.50 -11.15 -2.58
N LYS A 12 13.66 -11.76 -1.74
CA LYS A 12 13.98 -12.04 -0.33
C LYS A 12 15.11 -13.05 -0.19
N LEU A 13 15.12 -14.11 -0.99
CA LEU A 13 16.18 -15.12 -0.98
C LEU A 13 17.55 -14.50 -1.33
N LEU A 14 17.56 -13.49 -2.19
CA LEU A 14 18.75 -12.71 -2.55
C LEU A 14 19.12 -11.63 -1.52
N GLY A 15 18.38 -11.50 -0.42
CA GLY A 15 18.64 -10.53 0.64
C GLY A 15 18.24 -9.09 0.31
N LEU A 16 17.38 -8.89 -0.70
CA LEU A 16 16.93 -7.56 -1.11
C LEU A 16 15.70 -7.11 -0.30
N PRO A 17 15.53 -5.80 -0.05
CA PRO A 17 14.28 -5.25 0.47
C PRO A 17 13.22 -5.25 -0.63
N MET A 18 12.67 -6.43 -0.94
CA MET A 18 11.78 -6.62 -2.09
C MET A 18 10.36 -6.11 -1.81
N GLY A 19 9.88 -5.23 -2.69
CA GLY A 19 8.49 -4.83 -2.82
C GLY A 19 7.88 -5.30 -4.13
N VAL A 20 6.57 -5.16 -4.28
CA VAL A 20 5.85 -5.55 -5.51
C VAL A 20 4.80 -4.48 -5.82
N ASP A 21 4.80 -3.98 -7.06
CA ASP A 21 3.64 -3.23 -7.60
C ASP A 21 2.59 -4.26 -8.02
N ILE A 22 1.42 -4.19 -7.39
CA ILE A 22 0.31 -5.11 -7.64
C ILE A 22 -0.58 -4.42 -8.63
N CYS A 23 -0.54 -4.89 -9.86
CA CYS A 23 -1.18 -4.17 -10.94
C CYS A 23 -1.63 -5.08 -12.09
N TYR A 24 -2.58 -4.58 -12.86
CA TYR A 24 -3.04 -5.21 -14.09
C TYR A 24 -3.38 -4.14 -15.14
N THR A 25 -3.47 -4.57 -16.40
CA THR A 25 -3.95 -3.72 -17.49
C THR A 25 -5.36 -4.13 -17.87
N ASN A 26 -6.15 -3.19 -18.37
CA ASN A 26 -7.54 -3.43 -18.78
C ASN A 26 -7.76 -4.57 -19.80
N HIS A 27 -6.72 -4.99 -20.50
CA HIS A 27 -6.78 -6.09 -21.48
C HIS A 27 -6.39 -7.45 -20.89
N ALA A 28 -5.86 -7.47 -19.67
CA ALA A 28 -5.60 -8.71 -18.95
C ALA A 28 -6.91 -9.24 -18.37
N GLU A 29 -7.05 -10.57 -18.35
CA GLU A 29 -8.12 -11.24 -17.61
C GLU A 29 -7.76 -11.22 -16.11
N ALA A 30 -7.94 -10.05 -15.50
CA ALA A 30 -7.72 -9.79 -14.09
C ALA A 30 -8.62 -8.63 -13.65
N ASP A 31 -8.99 -8.62 -12.38
CA ASP A 31 -9.78 -7.56 -11.78
C ASP A 31 -9.23 -7.12 -10.42
N GLN A 32 -10.01 -6.29 -9.72
CA GLN A 32 -9.63 -5.75 -8.42
C GLN A 32 -9.56 -6.84 -7.32
N ASP A 33 -10.39 -7.88 -7.40
CA ASP A 33 -10.40 -8.95 -6.40
C ASP A 33 -9.11 -9.77 -6.50
N ASP A 34 -8.58 -9.97 -7.71
CA ASP A 34 -7.26 -10.57 -7.94
C ASP A 34 -6.13 -9.76 -7.30
N MET A 35 -6.23 -8.43 -7.37
CA MET A 35 -5.26 -7.53 -6.73
C MET A 35 -5.33 -7.61 -5.21
N ASP A 36 -6.52 -7.59 -4.62
CA ASP A 36 -6.73 -7.67 -3.17
C ASP A 36 -6.26 -9.01 -2.59
N ASN A 37 -6.48 -10.10 -3.35
CA ASN A 37 -5.95 -11.42 -3.03
C ASN A 37 -4.42 -11.42 -3.02
N LEU A 38 -3.78 -10.90 -4.07
CA LEU A 38 -2.32 -10.82 -4.15
C LEU A 38 -1.74 -9.92 -3.06
N LEU A 39 -2.36 -8.76 -2.81
CA LEU A 39 -2.00 -7.82 -1.75
C LEU A 39 -1.99 -8.49 -0.38
N THR A 40 -3.04 -9.23 -0.06
CA THR A 40 -3.17 -9.92 1.23
C THR A 40 -2.09 -11.00 1.38
N LEU A 41 -1.87 -11.81 0.34
CA LEU A 41 -0.84 -12.85 0.33
C LEU A 41 0.56 -12.26 0.52
N LEU A 42 0.90 -11.19 -0.21
CA LEU A 42 2.18 -10.50 -0.08
C LEU A 42 2.36 -9.84 1.30
N GLY A 43 1.29 -9.29 1.86
CA GLY A 43 1.29 -8.75 3.21
C GLY A 43 1.63 -9.82 4.27
N VAL A 44 1.03 -11.01 4.15
CA VAL A 44 1.33 -12.16 5.03
C VAL A 44 2.76 -12.67 4.81
N ALA A 45 3.23 -12.69 3.56
CA ALA A 45 4.60 -13.09 3.21
C ALA A 45 5.69 -12.08 3.65
N GLY A 46 5.31 -10.92 4.21
CA GLY A 46 6.25 -9.91 4.70
C GLY A 46 6.91 -9.10 3.58
N CYS A 47 6.15 -8.77 2.53
CA CYS A 47 6.53 -7.78 1.52
C CYS A 47 6.91 -6.44 2.18
N ASN A 48 8.01 -5.82 1.73
CA ASN A 48 8.52 -4.60 2.36
C ASN A 48 7.67 -3.37 2.02
N TYR A 49 7.27 -3.25 0.75
CA TYR A 49 6.48 -2.13 0.25
C TYR A 49 5.67 -2.55 -0.97
N ILE A 50 4.61 -1.78 -1.23
CA ILE A 50 3.75 -1.85 -2.41
C ILE A 50 3.59 -0.43 -2.95
N MET A 51 3.11 -0.31 -4.19
CA MET A 51 2.75 0.98 -4.76
C MET A 51 1.38 1.46 -4.28
N GLY A 52 1.19 2.77 -4.25
CA GLY A 52 -0.09 3.39 -3.93
C GLY A 52 -0.41 4.46 -4.96
N VAL A 53 -1.46 4.26 -5.74
CA VAL A 53 -1.93 5.20 -6.77
C VAL A 53 -3.24 5.84 -6.32
N PRO A 54 -3.43 7.16 -6.48
CA PRO A 54 -4.71 7.82 -6.16
C PRO A 54 -5.87 7.15 -6.91
N GLY A 55 -6.83 6.60 -6.18
CA GLY A 55 -8.00 5.94 -6.77
C GLY A 55 -7.69 4.63 -7.51
N ALA A 56 -6.52 4.02 -7.30
CA ALA A 56 -6.08 2.79 -7.97
C ALA A 56 -5.88 2.89 -9.50
N ASP A 57 -6.05 4.07 -10.10
CA ASP A 57 -6.01 4.28 -11.55
C ASP A 57 -4.87 5.21 -11.95
N ASP A 58 -3.87 4.68 -12.66
CA ASP A 58 -2.83 5.49 -13.28
C ASP A 58 -3.22 5.80 -14.73
N ILE A 59 -3.83 6.96 -14.91
CA ILE A 59 -4.32 7.45 -16.22
C ILE A 59 -3.18 7.65 -17.22
N MET A 60 -1.96 7.94 -16.76
CA MET A 60 -0.82 8.16 -17.65
C MET A 60 -0.35 6.84 -18.25
N LEU A 61 -0.28 5.80 -17.43
CA LEU A 61 0.22 4.48 -17.82
C LEU A 61 -0.88 3.50 -18.24
N ASN A 62 -2.16 3.90 -18.09
CA ASN A 62 -3.35 3.15 -18.48
C ASN A 62 -3.41 1.75 -17.85
N TYR A 63 -3.12 1.68 -16.55
CA TYR A 63 -3.15 0.46 -15.76
C TYR A 63 -3.67 0.73 -14.36
N GLN A 64 -4.15 -0.34 -13.71
CA GLN A 64 -4.71 -0.31 -12.37
C GLN A 64 -3.70 -0.86 -11.38
N SER A 65 -3.56 -0.21 -10.23
CA SER A 65 -2.65 -0.57 -9.14
C SER A 65 -3.34 -0.41 -7.78
N THR A 66 -2.66 -0.76 -6.69
CA THR A 66 -3.22 -0.59 -5.34
C THR A 66 -3.38 0.88 -4.95
N SER A 67 -4.43 1.19 -4.20
CA SER A 67 -4.76 2.53 -3.71
C SER A 67 -4.15 2.82 -2.34
N PHE A 68 -4.21 4.09 -1.92
CA PHE A 68 -3.84 4.48 -0.55
C PHE A 68 -4.74 3.84 0.51
N HIS A 69 -5.98 3.52 0.18
CA HIS A 69 -6.90 2.87 1.12
C HIS A 69 -6.53 1.41 1.32
N ASP A 70 -6.03 0.74 0.29
CA ASP A 70 -5.65 -0.68 0.33
C ASP A 70 -4.44 -0.88 1.24
N ALA A 71 -3.46 0.03 1.18
CA ALA A 71 -2.33 0.04 2.10
C ALA A 71 -2.76 0.25 3.57
N LEU A 72 -3.77 1.09 3.83
CA LEU A 72 -4.31 1.30 5.18
C LEU A 72 -5.11 0.08 5.66
N TYR A 73 -5.91 -0.51 4.78
CA TYR A 73 -6.64 -1.74 5.03
C TYR A 73 -5.69 -2.88 5.42
N LEU A 74 -4.66 -3.13 4.61
CA LEU A 74 -3.70 -4.21 4.85
C LEU A 74 -2.99 -4.03 6.20
N ARG A 75 -2.56 -2.80 6.51
CA ARG A 75 -1.94 -2.47 7.78
C ARG A 75 -2.85 -2.77 8.96
N LYS A 76 -4.13 -2.40 8.87
CA LYS A 76 -5.10 -2.64 9.92
C LYS A 76 -5.38 -4.13 10.13
N VAL A 77 -5.60 -4.89 9.05
CA VAL A 77 -5.90 -6.32 9.13
C VAL A 77 -4.71 -7.13 9.64
N LEU A 78 -3.50 -6.81 9.20
CA LEU A 78 -2.28 -7.54 9.57
C LEU A 78 -1.53 -6.94 10.77
N ASN A 79 -2.12 -5.94 11.44
CA ASN A 79 -1.51 -5.20 12.54
C ASN A 79 -0.08 -4.70 12.22
N LYS A 80 0.10 -4.13 11.03
CA LYS A 80 1.36 -3.54 10.57
C LYS A 80 1.35 -2.03 10.77
N ARG A 81 2.53 -1.47 10.99
CA ARG A 81 2.77 -0.03 11.12
C ARG A 81 3.53 0.49 9.89
N PRO A 82 3.47 1.80 9.58
CA PRO A 82 4.41 2.42 8.66
C PRO A 82 5.86 2.32 9.15
N ALA A 83 6.83 2.77 8.34
CA ALA A 83 8.20 2.91 8.81
C ALA A 83 8.25 3.87 10.03
N PRO A 84 9.12 3.64 11.03
CA PRO A 84 9.09 4.39 12.30
C PRO A 84 9.17 5.91 12.13
N GLU A 85 10.07 6.38 11.26
CA GLU A 85 10.28 7.80 10.99
C GLU A 85 9.05 8.42 10.33
N PHE A 86 8.38 7.67 9.45
CA PHE A 86 7.16 8.11 8.79
C PHE A 86 5.96 8.07 9.73
N GLU A 87 5.87 7.08 10.61
CA GLU A 87 4.85 7.01 11.65
C GLU A 87 4.95 8.20 12.61
N GLU A 88 6.14 8.52 13.09
CA GLU A 88 6.36 9.69 13.95
C GLU A 88 5.93 10.99 13.26
N TRP A 89 6.27 11.14 11.98
CA TRP A 89 5.83 12.28 11.19
C TRP A 89 4.30 12.33 11.05
N LEU A 90 3.64 11.21 10.74
CA LEU A 90 2.18 11.14 10.59
C LEU A 90 1.46 11.53 11.90
N LEU A 91 1.98 11.09 13.04
CA LEU A 91 1.48 11.47 14.37
C LEU A 91 1.66 12.97 14.60
N LYS A 92 2.85 13.50 14.31
CA LYS A 92 3.17 14.93 14.48
C LYS A 92 2.31 15.83 13.60
N GLN A 93 1.96 15.39 12.38
CA GLN A 93 1.11 16.14 11.46
C GLN A 93 -0.39 16.03 11.78
N GLY A 94 -0.79 15.17 12.72
CA GLY A 94 -2.21 14.93 13.01
C GLY A 94 -2.95 14.18 11.90
N ILE A 95 -2.23 13.37 11.11
CA ILE A 95 -2.81 12.54 10.03
C ILE A 95 -3.27 11.19 10.58
N MET A 96 -2.57 10.67 11.59
CA MET A 96 -2.81 9.35 12.19
C MET A 96 -2.78 9.45 13.72
N ASP A 97 -3.52 8.59 14.41
CA ASP A 97 -3.45 8.42 15.86
C ASP A 97 -2.42 7.35 16.29
N LYS A 98 -2.19 7.21 17.60
CA LYS A 98 -1.23 6.22 18.15
C LYS A 98 -1.66 4.76 17.91
N ASP A 99 -2.94 4.55 17.62
CA ASP A 99 -3.52 3.24 17.33
C ASP A 99 -3.43 2.90 15.83
N GLY A 100 -2.92 3.82 14.99
CA GLY A 100 -2.73 3.63 13.56
C GLY A 100 -3.94 4.02 12.71
N ASN A 101 -4.98 4.63 13.28
CA ASN A 101 -6.15 5.08 12.54
C ASN A 101 -5.92 6.45 11.91
N LYS A 102 -6.41 6.62 10.68
CA LYS A 102 -6.42 7.91 9.98
C LYS A 102 -7.38 8.89 10.68
N LEU A 103 -6.90 10.09 10.95
CA LEU A 103 -7.68 11.16 11.55
C LEU A 103 -8.50 11.92 10.49
N PRO A 104 -9.69 12.43 10.84
CA PRO A 104 -10.49 13.25 9.93
C PRO A 104 -9.77 14.59 9.66
N VAL A 105 -9.78 15.01 8.40
CA VAL A 105 -9.19 16.29 8.00
C VAL A 105 -10.14 17.43 8.39
N SER A 106 -9.72 18.29 9.33
CA SER A 106 -10.47 19.49 9.69
C SER A 106 -10.11 20.66 8.78
N LYS A 107 -11.01 21.66 8.62
CA LYS A 107 -10.70 22.88 7.85
C LYS A 107 -9.53 23.69 8.44
N SER A 108 -9.27 23.54 9.73
CA SER A 108 -8.16 24.15 10.44
C SER A 108 -6.91 23.26 10.46
N HIS A 109 -6.84 22.22 9.64
CA HIS A 109 -5.70 21.32 9.61
C HIS A 109 -4.44 22.09 9.18
N MET A 110 -3.33 21.92 9.92
CA MET A 110 -2.11 22.69 9.72
C MET A 110 -1.56 22.61 8.29
N LEU A 111 -1.64 21.42 7.66
CA LEU A 111 -1.22 21.20 6.28
C LEU A 111 -2.08 21.91 5.21
N LEU A 112 -3.26 22.41 5.55
CA LEU A 112 -4.15 23.12 4.63
C LEU A 112 -4.08 24.66 4.78
N GLN A 113 -3.27 25.17 5.72
CA GLN A 113 -3.15 26.60 6.01
C GLN A 113 -1.99 27.29 5.27
N SER A 114 -1.52 26.70 4.16
CA SER A 114 -0.43 27.22 3.31
C SER A 114 -0.80 28.48 2.54
#